data_AF-A0A8S2F955-F1
#
_entry.id   AF-A0A8S2F955-F1
#
_cell.length_a   1.000
_cell.length_b   1.000
_cell.length_c   1.000
_cell.angle_alpha   90.00
_cell.angle_beta   90.00
_cell.angle_gamma   90.00
#
_symmetry.space_group_name_H-M   'P 1'
#
loop_
_entity.id
_entity.type
_entity.pdbx_description
1 polymer ?
#
loop_
_entity_poly.entity_id
_entity_poly.type
_entity_poly.pdbx_seq_one_letter_code
_entity_poly.pdbx_strand_id
1 'polypeptide(L)'
;MTCVALYVLYETYLAFKVYYHINYSTTFDNDANIHGRTLVPRRITLTHAFMFSLVKLNYWIHCVLCTLYSFGINLKLIKCYQTSAEDVCELIINTSLALYVKLTQLNQNRQLLLFNVANVAFPEISDKYDNTLAISAEIELDDNGQRCNYTITKFEFNNLIISDHSEQLTTLTIIHSIAIHPIIHSYFDKLYNHNYDNGNMNGHKELESKYDDILLHGQRLNYSSWEGPGFCFGSIVWFRKAVTHNSMKLIVPPHSTIQQLAQQSISLNFMLEARRIIFELIRKYKVPMDAELFFLCSVLHAIDHYECSKRVRYHNLTVPTIAANFAPSLNYSWTNFLAQFFFSSNQYIFTNLLRHKYKKNSFYNELYQLLYEVNPKHADQVTLSMSY
;
A
#
# COMPACT_ATOMS: atom_id res chain seq x y z
N MET A 1 29.50 -4.48 7.85
CA MET A 1 29.13 -5.50 6.84
C MET A 1 28.84 -6.87 7.45
N THR A 2 29.59 -7.32 8.46
CA THR A 2 29.41 -8.63 9.12
C THR A 2 27.99 -8.85 9.72
N CYS A 3 27.36 -7.81 10.27
CA CYS A 3 25.97 -7.91 10.78
C CYS A 3 24.91 -8.08 9.68
N VAL A 4 25.10 -7.47 8.51
CA VAL A 4 24.15 -7.57 7.39
C VAL A 4 24.20 -8.99 6.80
N ALA A 5 25.40 -9.56 6.63
CA ALA A 5 25.56 -10.92 6.13
C ALA A 5 24.93 -11.96 7.07
N LEU A 6 25.17 -11.86 8.38
CA LEU A 6 24.56 -12.76 9.38
C LEU A 6 23.04 -12.65 9.41
N TYR A 7 22.49 -11.45 9.22
CA TYR A 7 21.04 -11.24 9.21
C TYR A 7 20.39 -11.74 7.91
N VAL A 8 21.03 -11.54 6.74
CA VAL A 8 20.57 -12.13 5.47
C VAL A 8 20.56 -13.65 5.55
N LEU A 9 21.56 -14.25 6.19
CA LEU A 9 21.60 -15.70 6.47
C LEU A 9 20.47 -16.13 7.41
N TYR A 10 20.17 -15.36 8.45
CA TYR A 10 19.05 -15.62 9.37
C TYR A 10 17.68 -15.51 8.68
N GLU A 11 17.46 -14.47 7.87
CA GLU A 11 16.22 -14.30 7.09
C GLU A 11 16.07 -15.38 6.03
N THR A 12 17.16 -15.79 5.39
CA THR A 12 17.15 -16.93 4.45
C THR A 12 16.82 -18.21 5.20
N TYR A 13 17.43 -18.47 6.35
CA TYR A 13 17.05 -19.62 7.20
C TYR A 13 15.56 -19.59 7.57
N LEU A 14 15.04 -18.44 7.99
CA LEU A 14 13.61 -18.22 8.23
C LEU A 14 12.79 -18.47 6.96
N ALA A 15 13.24 -18.00 5.78
CA ALA A 15 12.66 -18.22 4.45
C ALA A 15 12.34 -19.71 4.24
N PHE A 16 13.37 -20.53 4.39
CA PHE A 16 13.31 -21.97 4.25
C PHE A 16 12.54 -22.66 5.39
N LYS A 17 12.60 -22.15 6.62
CA LYS A 17 11.84 -22.72 7.75
C LYS A 17 10.34 -22.62 7.55
N VAL A 18 9.81 -21.48 7.07
CA VAL A 18 8.36 -21.37 6.78
C VAL A 18 8.00 -22.16 5.52
N TYR A 19 8.87 -22.21 4.50
CA TYR A 19 8.64 -23.11 3.36
C TYR A 19 8.46 -24.55 3.86
N TYR A 20 9.32 -25.01 4.77
CA TYR A 20 9.20 -26.33 5.36
C TYR A 20 7.93 -26.47 6.20
N HIS A 21 7.63 -25.45 7.03
CA HIS A 21 6.46 -25.45 7.89
C HIS A 21 5.15 -25.55 7.10
N ILE A 22 4.97 -24.71 6.09
CA ILE A 22 3.73 -24.65 5.31
C ILE A 22 3.56 -25.87 4.41
N ASN A 23 4.63 -26.37 3.80
CA ASN A 23 4.52 -27.49 2.86
C ASN A 23 4.55 -28.87 3.53
N TYR A 24 5.16 -29.00 4.72
CA TYR A 24 5.44 -30.30 5.33
C TYR A 24 5.02 -30.41 6.80
N SER A 25 4.67 -29.32 7.48
CA SER A 25 4.08 -29.35 8.83
C SER A 25 2.57 -29.10 8.71
N THR A 26 1.81 -30.15 8.43
CA THR A 26 0.34 -30.12 8.48
C THR A 26 -0.15 -29.96 9.92
N THR A 27 -0.02 -28.78 10.49
CA THR A 27 -0.69 -28.33 11.71
C THR A 27 -1.02 -26.85 11.58
N PHE A 28 -1.70 -26.47 10.51
CA PHE A 28 -2.72 -25.44 10.68
C PHE A 28 -3.92 -26.19 11.23
N ASP A 29 -4.40 -25.79 12.41
CA ASP A 29 -5.63 -26.31 12.97
C ASP A 29 -6.67 -26.44 11.86
N ASN A 30 -7.32 -27.60 11.83
CA ASN A 30 -8.51 -27.87 11.03
C ASN A 30 -9.69 -27.03 11.56
N ASP A 31 -9.51 -25.72 11.77
CA ASP A 31 -10.61 -24.79 11.87
C ASP A 31 -11.18 -24.59 10.47
N ALA A 32 -11.92 -25.61 10.04
CA ALA A 32 -12.80 -25.63 8.88
C ALA A 32 -13.89 -24.53 8.95
N ASN A 33 -13.87 -23.70 10.00
CA ASN A 33 -14.79 -22.60 10.28
C ASN A 33 -14.21 -21.20 10.05
N ILE A 34 -12.95 -21.04 9.59
CA ILE A 34 -12.45 -19.69 9.25
C ILE A 34 -12.99 -19.27 7.86
N HIS A 35 -14.26 -18.88 7.81
CA HIS A 35 -14.87 -18.15 6.69
C HIS A 35 -14.42 -16.68 6.60
N GLY A 36 -13.21 -16.36 7.05
CA GLY A 36 -12.63 -15.01 7.05
C GLY A 36 -11.56 -14.81 5.99
N ARG A 37 -11.21 -13.55 5.69
CA ARG A 37 -10.00 -13.19 4.93
C ARG A 37 -8.78 -13.71 5.71
N THR A 38 -8.24 -14.88 5.37
CA THR A 38 -7.05 -15.43 6.03
C THR A 38 -5.78 -15.00 5.33
N LEU A 39 -4.78 -14.57 6.10
CA LEU A 39 -3.53 -14.01 5.60
C LEU A 39 -2.35 -15.02 5.65
N VAL A 40 -2.66 -16.32 5.69
CA VAL A 40 -1.69 -17.41 5.85
C VAL A 40 -1.62 -18.25 4.56
N PRO A 41 -0.42 -18.51 4.00
CA PRO A 41 -0.26 -19.35 2.81
C PRO A 41 -0.65 -20.80 3.06
N ARG A 42 -1.26 -21.47 2.06
CA ARG A 42 -1.47 -22.93 2.07
C ARG A 42 -0.29 -23.72 1.46
N ARG A 43 0.55 -23.10 0.61
CA ARG A 43 1.71 -23.74 -0.07
C ARG A 43 2.75 -22.70 -0.53
N ILE A 44 4.03 -23.07 -0.64
CA ILE A 44 5.13 -22.20 -1.16
C ILE A 44 6.08 -23.03 -2.03
N THR A 45 6.55 -22.56 -3.20
CA THR A 45 7.58 -23.28 -3.99
C THR A 45 9.02 -22.91 -3.59
N LEU A 46 10.00 -23.73 -3.97
CA LEU A 46 11.42 -23.46 -3.72
C LEU A 46 11.91 -22.19 -4.44
N THR A 47 11.46 -21.97 -5.68
CA THR A 47 11.74 -20.74 -6.44
C THR A 47 11.20 -19.53 -5.69
N HIS A 48 9.95 -19.58 -5.20
CA HIS A 48 9.36 -18.50 -4.40
C HIS A 48 10.17 -18.22 -3.13
N ALA A 49 10.66 -19.26 -2.45
CA ALA A 49 11.50 -19.11 -1.26
C ALA A 49 12.86 -18.42 -1.56
N PHE A 50 13.50 -18.73 -2.69
CA PHE A 50 14.74 -18.06 -3.11
C PHE A 50 14.51 -16.60 -3.50
N MET A 51 13.48 -16.33 -4.31
CA MET A 51 13.13 -14.98 -4.73
C MET A 51 12.77 -14.09 -3.54
N PHE A 52 12.17 -14.67 -2.49
CA PHE A 52 11.92 -13.97 -1.23
C PHE A 52 13.20 -13.47 -0.56
N SER A 53 14.28 -14.27 -0.53
CA SER A 53 15.56 -13.81 0.02
C SER A 53 16.13 -12.60 -0.74
N LEU A 54 15.96 -12.55 -2.06
CA LEU A 54 16.36 -11.39 -2.87
C LEU A 54 15.52 -10.15 -2.58
N VAL A 55 14.21 -10.30 -2.39
CA VAL A 55 13.32 -9.20 -2.00
C VAL A 55 13.68 -8.66 -0.61
N LYS A 56 14.02 -9.53 0.34
CA LYS A 56 14.49 -9.10 1.68
C LYS A 56 15.76 -8.26 1.62
N LEU A 57 16.65 -8.55 0.67
CA LEU A 57 17.83 -7.70 0.45
C LEU A 57 17.43 -6.28 0.00
N ASN A 58 16.41 -6.13 -0.86
CA ASN A 58 15.87 -4.81 -1.19
C ASN A 58 15.33 -4.07 0.04
N TYR A 59 14.59 -4.74 0.93
CA TYR A 59 14.10 -4.12 2.17
C TYR A 59 15.23 -3.62 3.06
N TRP A 60 16.34 -4.35 3.14
CA TRP A 60 17.48 -3.92 3.95
C TRP A 60 18.18 -2.71 3.35
N ILE A 61 18.41 -2.72 2.05
CA ILE A 61 18.93 -1.55 1.33
C ILE A 61 17.99 -0.38 1.54
N HIS A 62 16.68 -0.61 1.44
CA HIS A 62 15.68 0.40 1.67
C HIS A 62 15.72 0.98 3.09
N CYS A 63 15.77 0.11 4.10
CA CYS A 63 15.84 0.48 5.51
C CYS A 63 17.07 1.37 5.77
N VAL A 64 18.24 0.99 5.24
CA VAL A 64 19.46 1.79 5.34
C VAL A 64 19.27 3.15 4.68
N LEU A 65 18.74 3.19 3.46
CA LEU A 65 18.51 4.45 2.74
C LEU A 65 17.48 5.35 3.44
N CYS A 66 16.40 4.79 3.99
CA CYS A 66 15.41 5.52 4.77
C CYS A 66 16.00 6.07 6.07
N THR A 67 16.89 5.30 6.72
CA THR A 67 17.59 5.75 7.92
C THR A 67 18.51 6.92 7.60
N LEU A 68 19.33 6.81 6.55
CA LEU A 68 20.21 7.88 6.10
C LEU A 68 19.43 9.13 5.69
N TYR A 69 18.32 8.95 5.00
CA TYR A 69 17.43 10.02 4.60
C TYR A 69 16.83 10.75 5.80
N SER A 70 16.28 10.01 6.76
CA SER A 70 15.68 10.56 7.97
C SER A 70 16.71 11.27 8.84
N PHE A 71 17.92 10.72 8.93
CA PHE A 71 19.06 11.37 9.55
C PHE A 71 19.42 12.69 8.85
N GLY A 72 19.42 12.70 7.51
CA GLY A 72 19.64 13.91 6.71
C GLY A 72 18.59 15.00 6.94
N ILE A 73 17.30 14.65 7.08
CA ILE A 73 16.25 15.59 7.48
C ILE A 73 16.52 16.13 8.88
N ASN A 74 16.75 15.25 9.86
CA ASN A 74 16.95 15.63 11.26
C ASN A 74 18.17 16.55 11.47
N LEU A 75 19.25 16.30 10.72
CA LEU A 75 20.44 17.17 10.70
C LEU A 75 20.30 18.40 9.81
N LYS A 76 19.14 18.61 9.17
CA LYS A 76 18.90 19.69 8.20
C LYS A 76 19.88 19.70 7.02
N LEU A 77 20.45 18.54 6.68
CA LEU A 77 21.29 18.33 5.50
C LEU A 77 20.45 18.23 4.22
N ILE A 78 19.19 17.83 4.35
CA ILE A 78 18.21 17.78 3.27
C ILE A 78 17.24 18.93 3.45
N LYS A 79 17.10 19.77 2.41
CA LYS A 79 16.12 20.85 2.41
C LYS A 79 14.71 20.26 2.42
N CYS A 80 13.91 20.65 3.41
CA CYS A 80 12.52 20.25 3.50
C CYS A 80 11.60 21.31 2.88
N TYR A 81 10.53 20.87 2.25
CA TYR A 81 9.41 21.70 1.82
C TYR A 81 8.48 22.00 2.99
N GLN A 82 7.78 23.12 2.90
CA GLN A 82 6.71 23.44 3.82
C GLN A 82 5.46 22.66 3.39
N THR A 83 4.87 21.93 4.33
CA THR A 83 3.62 21.19 4.08
C THR A 83 2.43 22.14 3.99
N SER A 84 1.53 21.85 3.08
CA SER A 84 0.37 22.67 2.73
C SER A 84 -0.93 21.87 2.75
N ALA A 85 -2.07 22.56 2.63
CA ALA A 85 -3.37 21.93 2.44
C ALA A 85 -3.45 21.11 1.15
N GLU A 86 -2.74 21.56 0.10
CA GLU A 86 -2.64 20.84 -1.18
C GLU A 86 -2.00 19.46 -0.98
N ASP A 87 -0.90 19.35 -0.23
CA ASP A 87 -0.21 18.07 -0.01
C ASP A 87 -1.13 17.03 0.65
N VAL A 88 -1.92 17.45 1.64
CA VAL A 88 -2.89 16.60 2.34
C VAL A 88 -4.03 16.19 1.40
N CYS A 89 -4.62 17.14 0.67
CA CYS A 89 -5.75 16.86 -0.22
C CYS A 89 -5.33 16.00 -1.42
N GLU A 90 -4.16 16.28 -2.01
CA GLU A 90 -3.60 15.48 -3.11
C GLU A 90 -3.25 14.06 -2.64
N LEU A 91 -2.79 13.86 -1.40
CA LEU A 91 -2.62 12.50 -0.87
C LEU A 91 -3.96 11.75 -0.82
N ILE A 92 -5.04 12.38 -0.35
CA ILE A 92 -6.37 11.77 -0.29
C ILE A 92 -6.86 11.41 -1.70
N ILE A 93 -6.77 12.36 -2.63
CA ILE A 93 -7.42 12.23 -3.94
C ILE A 93 -6.61 11.34 -4.90
N ASN A 94 -5.29 11.20 -4.76
CA ASN A 94 -4.47 10.39 -5.69
C ASN A 94 -4.16 8.97 -5.19
N THR A 95 -4.70 8.55 -4.05
CA THR A 95 -4.48 7.21 -3.48
C THR A 95 -5.80 6.48 -3.25
N SER A 96 -5.74 5.26 -2.73
CA SER A 96 -6.89 4.46 -2.30
C SER A 96 -7.74 5.12 -1.20
N LEU A 97 -7.22 6.17 -0.54
CA LEU A 97 -8.00 7.02 0.37
C LEU A 97 -9.23 7.63 -0.33
N ALA A 98 -9.14 7.90 -1.64
CA ALA A 98 -10.23 8.44 -2.45
C ALA A 98 -11.49 7.58 -2.43
N LEU A 99 -11.38 6.27 -2.15
CA LEU A 99 -12.53 5.38 -2.00
C LEU A 99 -13.45 5.81 -0.85
N TYR A 100 -12.89 6.41 0.20
CA TYR A 100 -13.58 6.85 1.42
C TYR A 100 -14.02 8.31 1.37
N VAL A 101 -13.87 8.97 0.22
CA VAL A 101 -14.24 10.36 0.03
C VAL A 101 -15.68 10.47 -0.46
N LYS A 102 -16.41 11.41 0.13
CA LYS A 102 -17.64 11.97 -0.43
C LYS A 102 -17.35 13.37 -0.94
N LEU A 103 -17.58 13.60 -2.22
CA LEU A 103 -17.49 14.92 -2.84
C LEU A 103 -18.90 15.51 -2.94
N THR A 104 -19.07 16.76 -2.50
CA THR A 104 -20.35 17.48 -2.60
C THR A 104 -20.13 18.81 -3.31
N GLN A 105 -20.88 19.09 -4.37
CA GLN A 105 -20.83 20.40 -5.03
C GLN A 105 -21.45 21.44 -4.10
N LEU A 106 -20.71 22.51 -3.78
CA LEU A 106 -21.23 23.64 -3.01
C LEU A 106 -21.85 24.70 -3.93
N ASN A 107 -21.15 25.01 -5.02
CA ASN A 107 -21.58 25.91 -6.09
C ASN A 107 -20.77 25.63 -7.36
N GLN A 108 -20.94 26.38 -8.45
CA GLN A 108 -20.27 26.11 -9.73
C GLN A 108 -18.73 25.94 -9.63
N ASN A 109 -18.07 26.70 -8.76
CA ASN A 109 -16.61 26.75 -8.68
C ASN A 109 -16.06 26.17 -7.38
N ARG A 110 -16.91 25.55 -6.55
CA ARG A 110 -16.49 25.01 -5.24
C ARG A 110 -17.09 23.67 -4.93
N GLN A 111 -16.26 22.81 -4.38
CA GLN A 111 -16.62 21.48 -3.92
C GLN A 111 -16.13 21.25 -2.50
N LEU A 112 -16.89 20.46 -1.76
CA LEU A 112 -16.55 20.00 -0.42
C LEU A 112 -16.12 18.54 -0.51
N LEU A 113 -14.86 18.29 -0.18
CA LEU A 113 -14.29 16.97 0.06
C LEU A 113 -14.53 16.60 1.53
N LEU A 114 -15.19 15.47 1.74
CA LEU A 114 -15.39 14.88 3.06
C LEU A 114 -14.72 13.51 3.10
N PHE A 115 -13.72 13.36 3.95
CA PHE A 115 -13.09 12.08 4.24
C PHE A 115 -13.37 11.71 5.70
N ASN A 116 -13.87 10.52 5.93
CA ASN A 116 -14.14 10.04 7.28
C ASN A 116 -13.86 8.54 7.39
N VAL A 117 -13.03 8.19 8.37
CA VAL A 117 -12.80 6.80 8.77
C VAL A 117 -12.93 6.66 10.28
N ALA A 118 -13.54 5.57 10.70
CA ALA A 118 -13.81 5.27 12.10
C ALA A 118 -13.47 3.81 12.40
N ASN A 119 -13.31 3.48 13.68
CA ASN A 119 -12.93 2.14 14.14
C ASN A 119 -11.58 1.69 13.56
N VAL A 120 -10.62 2.61 13.54
CA VAL A 120 -9.26 2.31 13.09
C VAL A 120 -8.32 2.16 14.28
N ALA A 121 -7.47 1.13 14.25
CA ALA A 121 -6.34 1.02 15.15
C ALA A 121 -5.25 2.03 14.75
N PHE A 122 -4.68 2.74 15.73
CA PHE A 122 -3.58 3.69 15.53
C PHE A 122 -2.37 3.29 16.39
N PRO A 123 -1.12 3.37 15.88
CA PRO A 123 0.10 3.02 16.61
C PRO A 123 0.20 3.61 18.00
N GLU A 124 0.55 2.77 18.95
CA GLU A 124 0.91 3.17 20.33
C GLU A 124 -0.20 3.87 21.13
N ILE A 125 -1.40 4.05 20.56
CA ILE A 125 -2.63 4.26 21.32
C ILE A 125 -3.16 2.87 21.69
N SER A 126 -2.38 2.16 22.52
CA SER A 126 -2.70 0.82 22.97
C SER A 126 -4.09 0.81 23.62
N ASP A 127 -4.92 -0.15 23.24
CA ASP A 127 -6.28 -0.41 23.73
C ASP A 127 -7.42 0.42 23.11
N LYS A 128 -7.15 1.27 22.11
CA LYS A 128 -8.18 1.96 21.32
C LYS A 128 -8.15 1.55 19.85
N TYR A 129 -9.07 0.66 19.49
CA TYR A 129 -9.35 0.27 18.09
C TYR A 129 -10.48 1.11 17.49
N ASP A 130 -10.95 2.12 18.21
CA ASP A 130 -12.11 2.95 17.94
C ASP A 130 -11.73 4.36 17.49
N ASN A 131 -10.51 4.56 16.99
CA ASN A 131 -10.08 5.89 16.56
C ASN A 131 -10.89 6.38 15.36
N THR A 132 -11.04 7.70 15.25
CA THR A 132 -11.76 8.38 14.17
C THR A 132 -10.92 9.48 13.56
N LEU A 133 -10.85 9.54 12.24
CA LEU A 133 -10.26 10.64 11.49
C LEU A 133 -11.32 11.24 10.57
N ALA A 134 -11.62 12.53 10.78
CA ALA A 134 -12.55 13.29 9.97
C ALA A 134 -11.84 14.50 9.35
N ILE A 135 -11.92 14.62 8.03
CA ILE A 135 -11.32 15.71 7.26
C ILE A 135 -12.40 16.34 6.38
N SER A 136 -12.45 17.65 6.37
CA SER A 136 -13.27 18.46 5.47
C SER A 136 -12.37 19.47 4.78
N ALA A 137 -12.44 19.51 3.45
CA ALA A 137 -11.67 20.45 2.65
C ALA A 137 -12.52 21.03 1.53
N GLU A 138 -12.41 22.33 1.31
CA GLU A 138 -12.94 23.00 0.14
C GLU A 138 -11.92 22.95 -0.99
N ILE A 139 -12.40 22.57 -2.17
CA ILE A 139 -11.66 22.57 -3.43
C ILE A 139 -12.25 23.69 -4.27
N GLU A 140 -11.41 24.64 -4.65
CA GLU A 140 -11.77 25.70 -5.60
C GLU A 140 -11.37 25.28 -7.01
N LEU A 141 -12.27 25.52 -7.95
CA LEU A 141 -12.12 25.20 -9.37
C LEU A 141 -11.98 26.49 -10.17
N ASP A 142 -11.11 26.47 -11.17
CA ASP A 142 -10.99 27.51 -12.19
C ASP A 142 -12.15 27.44 -13.21
N ASP A 143 -12.16 28.37 -14.16
CA ASP A 143 -13.19 28.45 -15.20
C ASP A 143 -13.22 27.21 -16.13
N ASN A 144 -12.15 26.42 -16.15
CA ASN A 144 -12.07 25.16 -16.90
C ASN A 144 -12.46 23.93 -16.05
N GLY A 145 -12.89 24.14 -14.80
CA GLY A 145 -13.19 23.08 -13.84
C GLY A 145 -11.95 22.38 -13.29
N GLN A 146 -10.75 22.95 -13.49
CA GLN A 146 -9.51 22.45 -12.92
C GLN A 146 -9.29 22.98 -11.51
N ARG A 147 -8.68 22.18 -10.66
CA ARG A 147 -8.42 22.56 -9.26
C ARG A 147 -7.34 23.64 -9.22
N CYS A 148 -7.64 24.73 -8.54
CA CYS A 148 -6.70 25.85 -8.38
C CYS A 148 -6.32 26.11 -6.92
N ASN A 149 -7.12 25.69 -5.95
CA ASN A 149 -6.83 25.90 -4.54
C ASN A 149 -7.49 24.86 -3.62
N TYR A 150 -6.85 24.60 -2.47
CA TYR A 150 -7.32 23.71 -1.42
C TYR A 150 -7.36 24.44 -0.08
N THR A 151 -8.48 24.32 0.64
CA THR A 151 -8.62 24.84 1.99
C THR A 151 -9.13 23.75 2.91
N ILE A 152 -8.31 23.29 3.86
CA ILE A 152 -8.77 22.37 4.91
C ILE A 152 -9.57 23.16 5.93
N THR A 153 -10.88 22.92 5.97
CA THR A 153 -11.79 23.57 6.93
C THR A 153 -11.83 22.83 8.26
N LYS A 154 -11.57 21.51 8.24
CA LYS A 154 -11.47 20.69 9.46
C LYS A 154 -10.52 19.52 9.24
N PHE A 155 -9.63 19.29 10.20
CA PHE A 155 -8.88 18.04 10.35
C PHE A 155 -8.93 17.63 11.82
N GLU A 156 -9.61 16.52 12.11
CA GLU A 156 -9.91 16.10 13.47
C GLU A 156 -9.61 14.60 13.67
N PHE A 157 -8.78 14.31 14.66
CA PHE A 157 -8.44 12.95 15.09
C PHE A 157 -8.95 12.72 16.51
N ASN A 158 -9.87 11.79 16.73
CA ASN A 158 -10.48 11.51 18.04
C ASN A 158 -11.01 12.77 18.77
N ASN A 159 -11.72 13.65 18.05
CA ASN A 159 -12.20 14.95 18.55
C ASN A 159 -11.10 15.98 18.87
N LEU A 160 -9.83 15.69 18.53
CA LEU A 160 -8.72 16.62 18.61
C LEU A 160 -8.51 17.30 17.26
N ILE A 161 -8.64 18.62 17.21
CA ILE A 161 -8.35 19.41 16.01
C ILE A 161 -6.84 19.51 15.81
N ILE A 162 -6.38 19.18 14.60
CA ILE A 162 -4.97 19.29 14.21
C ILE A 162 -4.87 20.41 13.18
N SER A 163 -4.16 21.48 13.52
CA SER A 163 -4.01 22.67 12.67
C SER A 163 -2.71 22.69 11.86
N ASP A 164 -1.67 21.96 12.27
CA ASP A 164 -0.40 21.89 11.55
C ASP A 164 -0.48 20.91 10.36
N HIS A 165 -0.23 21.41 9.14
CA HIS A 165 -0.32 20.59 7.92
C HIS A 165 0.67 19.41 7.90
N SER A 166 1.84 19.54 8.51
CA SER A 166 2.80 18.43 8.61
C SER A 166 2.24 17.32 9.50
N GLU A 167 1.63 17.68 10.62
CA GLU A 167 0.94 16.72 11.49
C GLU A 167 -0.28 16.10 10.82
N GLN A 168 -1.05 16.88 10.07
CA GLN A 168 -2.16 16.37 9.27
C GLN A 168 -1.69 15.34 8.23
N LEU A 169 -0.67 15.68 7.43
CA LEU A 169 -0.10 14.79 6.42
C LEU A 169 0.45 13.51 7.06
N THR A 170 1.13 13.64 8.19
CA THR A 170 1.69 12.49 8.93
C THR A 170 0.59 11.57 9.47
N THR A 171 -0.44 12.15 10.08
CA THR A 171 -1.60 11.40 10.60
C THR A 171 -2.30 10.63 9.49
N LEU A 172 -2.54 11.29 8.35
CA LEU A 172 -3.15 10.69 7.18
C LEU A 172 -2.30 9.55 6.61
N THR A 173 -1.00 9.74 6.54
CA THR A 173 -0.02 8.74 6.08
C THR A 173 -0.05 7.49 6.98
N ILE A 174 -0.09 7.66 8.31
CA ILE A 174 -0.18 6.54 9.27
C ILE A 174 -1.50 5.77 9.10
N ILE A 175 -2.62 6.50 9.00
CA ILE A 175 -3.93 5.89 8.76
C ILE A 175 -3.94 5.12 7.43
N HIS A 176 -3.37 5.69 6.38
CA HIS A 176 -3.24 5.00 5.10
C HIS A 176 -2.42 3.71 5.26
N SER A 177 -1.24 3.75 5.88
CA SER A 177 -0.35 2.58 6.03
C SER A 177 -0.96 1.45 6.85
N ILE A 178 -1.74 1.76 7.89
CA ILE A 178 -2.10 0.78 8.94
C ILE A 178 -3.57 0.37 8.87
N ALA A 179 -4.41 1.24 8.32
CA ALA A 179 -5.83 0.99 8.25
C ALA A 179 -6.25 0.60 6.83
N ILE A 180 -5.97 1.44 5.86
CA ILE A 180 -6.55 1.31 4.51
C ILE A 180 -5.70 0.43 3.60
N HIS A 181 -4.40 0.69 3.52
CA HIS A 181 -3.46 -0.04 2.67
C HIS A 181 -3.41 -1.55 2.99
N PRO A 182 -3.48 -2.00 4.26
CA PRO A 182 -3.50 -3.44 4.55
C PRO A 182 -4.75 -4.18 4.06
N ILE A 183 -5.83 -3.47 3.74
CA ILE A 183 -6.98 -4.08 3.07
C ILE A 183 -6.58 -4.53 1.66
N ILE A 184 -5.76 -3.74 0.97
CA ILE A 184 -5.21 -4.10 -0.35
C ILE A 184 -4.33 -5.34 -0.22
N HIS A 185 -3.47 -5.39 0.81
CA HIS A 185 -2.66 -6.57 1.13
C HIS A 185 -3.51 -7.84 1.28
N SER A 186 -4.69 -7.76 1.92
CA SER A 186 -5.58 -8.92 2.09
C SER A 186 -6.12 -9.52 0.79
N TYR A 187 -6.08 -8.80 -0.33
CA TYR A 187 -6.49 -9.32 -1.63
C TYR A 187 -5.41 -10.15 -2.32
N PHE A 188 -4.12 -10.01 -1.97
CA PHE A 188 -3.06 -10.85 -2.54
C PHE A 188 -3.24 -12.33 -2.18
N ASP A 189 -3.67 -12.61 -0.95
CA ASP A 189 -3.96 -13.99 -0.53
C ASP A 189 -5.17 -14.57 -1.27
N LYS A 190 -6.19 -13.74 -1.53
CA LYS A 190 -7.33 -14.14 -2.37
C LYS A 190 -6.92 -14.38 -3.81
N LEU A 191 -6.10 -13.50 -4.39
CA LEU A 191 -5.59 -13.63 -5.76
C LEU A 191 -4.82 -14.94 -5.91
N TYR A 192 -3.96 -15.25 -4.93
CA TYR A 192 -3.21 -16.49 -4.93
C TYR A 192 -4.11 -17.73 -4.77
N ASN A 193 -4.97 -17.76 -3.74
CA ASN A 193 -5.82 -18.90 -3.45
C ASN A 193 -6.83 -19.18 -4.58
N HIS A 194 -7.39 -18.13 -5.20
CA HIS A 194 -8.29 -18.29 -6.35
C HIS A 194 -7.62 -19.06 -7.50
N ASN A 195 -6.32 -18.89 -7.70
CA ASN A 195 -5.59 -19.52 -8.80
C ASN A 195 -5.10 -20.93 -8.46
N TYR A 196 -4.76 -21.19 -7.19
CA TYR A 196 -4.30 -22.49 -6.71
C TYR A 196 -5.44 -23.46 -6.35
N ASP A 197 -6.45 -23.01 -5.59
CA ASP A 197 -7.51 -23.89 -5.05
C ASP A 197 -8.56 -24.27 -6.10
N ASN A 198 -8.83 -23.41 -7.08
CA ASN A 198 -9.81 -23.70 -8.15
C ASN A 198 -9.28 -24.65 -9.24
N GLY A 199 -8.09 -25.22 -9.07
CA GLY A 199 -7.50 -26.11 -10.08
C GLY A 199 -7.09 -25.42 -11.38
N ASN A 200 -7.25 -24.10 -11.49
CA ASN A 200 -6.92 -23.31 -12.67
C ASN A 200 -5.43 -23.39 -13.05
N MET A 201 -4.55 -23.66 -12.08
CA MET A 201 -3.12 -23.89 -12.30
C MET A 201 -2.65 -25.33 -12.02
N ASN A 202 -3.37 -26.10 -11.18
CA ASN A 202 -3.01 -27.50 -10.93
C ASN A 202 -3.13 -28.35 -12.21
N GLY A 203 -2.00 -28.70 -12.81
CA GLY A 203 -1.90 -29.57 -13.98
C GLY A 203 -1.39 -28.88 -15.25
N HIS A 204 -1.24 -27.55 -15.26
CA HIS A 204 -0.78 -26.79 -16.43
C HIS A 204 0.54 -26.07 -16.17
N LYS A 205 1.64 -26.84 -16.10
CA LYS A 205 3.02 -26.32 -15.91
C LYS A 205 3.37 -25.15 -16.84
N GLU A 206 2.81 -25.12 -18.05
CA GLU A 206 3.03 -24.07 -19.04
C GLU A 206 2.35 -22.75 -18.65
N LEU A 207 1.12 -22.79 -18.11
CA LEU A 207 0.40 -21.61 -17.63
C LEU A 207 1.03 -21.07 -16.34
N GLU A 208 1.44 -21.95 -15.43
CA GLU A 208 2.20 -21.60 -14.24
C GLU A 208 3.48 -20.84 -14.61
N SER A 209 4.31 -21.37 -15.50
CA SER A 209 5.55 -20.72 -15.93
C SER A 209 5.32 -19.37 -16.63
N LYS A 210 4.26 -19.28 -17.45
CA LYS A 210 3.93 -18.09 -18.24
C LYS A 210 3.53 -16.90 -17.37
N TYR A 211 2.76 -17.14 -16.30
CA TYR A 211 2.19 -16.10 -15.42
C TYR A 211 2.73 -16.13 -13.99
N ASP A 212 3.79 -16.91 -13.72
CA ASP A 212 4.38 -17.05 -12.38
C ASP A 212 4.68 -15.68 -11.75
N ASP A 213 5.13 -14.69 -12.54
CA ASP A 213 5.44 -13.34 -12.02
C ASP A 213 4.26 -12.71 -11.28
N ILE A 214 3.01 -13.02 -11.63
CA ILE A 214 1.87 -12.48 -10.91
C ILE A 214 1.71 -13.10 -9.52
N LEU A 215 2.11 -14.37 -9.39
CA LEU A 215 1.93 -15.20 -8.20
C LEU A 215 3.19 -15.27 -7.34
N LEU A 216 4.34 -14.80 -7.84
CA LEU A 216 5.68 -14.99 -7.27
C LEU A 216 5.82 -14.57 -5.79
N HIS A 217 4.92 -13.72 -5.28
CA HIS A 217 5.14 -12.98 -4.04
C HIS A 217 3.94 -12.82 -3.11
N GLY A 218 2.82 -13.51 -3.32
CA GLY A 218 1.55 -13.19 -2.66
C GLY A 218 1.51 -13.32 -1.12
N GLN A 219 2.14 -14.32 -0.51
CA GLN A 219 1.62 -14.79 0.79
C GLN A 219 2.56 -14.60 1.99
N ARG A 220 3.87 -14.89 1.87
CA ARG A 220 4.82 -14.60 2.97
C ARG A 220 5.23 -13.13 3.05
N LEU A 221 5.26 -12.43 1.92
CA LEU A 221 5.53 -10.99 1.91
C LEU A 221 4.45 -10.22 2.66
N ASN A 222 3.18 -10.62 2.62
CA ASN A 222 2.15 -10.03 3.48
C ASN A 222 2.52 -10.19 4.95
N TYR A 223 2.74 -11.43 5.40
CA TYR A 223 3.09 -11.71 6.80
C TYR A 223 4.39 -11.01 7.26
N SER A 224 5.45 -11.07 6.45
CA SER A 224 6.76 -10.48 6.75
C SER A 224 6.85 -8.98 6.47
N SER A 225 5.97 -8.42 5.63
CA SER A 225 5.83 -6.97 5.45
C SER A 225 5.26 -6.31 6.69
N TRP A 226 4.72 -7.07 7.65
CA TRP A 226 4.31 -6.54 8.96
C TRP A 226 5.39 -6.65 10.03
N GLU A 227 6.37 -7.53 9.85
CA GLU A 227 7.44 -7.74 10.84
C GLU A 227 8.34 -6.50 10.92
N GLY A 228 8.81 -5.97 9.79
CA GLY A 228 9.60 -4.74 9.73
C GLY A 228 8.88 -3.55 10.39
N PRO A 229 7.66 -3.21 9.93
CA PRO A 229 6.78 -2.24 10.58
C PRO A 229 6.55 -2.48 12.06
N GLY A 230 6.27 -3.72 12.45
CA GLY A 230 6.06 -4.11 13.83
C GLY A 230 7.29 -3.87 14.72
N PHE A 231 8.50 -4.04 14.18
CA PHE A 231 9.73 -3.61 14.86
C PHE A 231 9.82 -2.08 14.97
N CYS A 232 9.41 -1.35 13.93
CA CYS A 232 9.48 0.11 13.91
C CYS A 232 8.44 0.77 14.83
N PHE A 233 7.31 0.11 15.08
CA PHE A 233 6.26 0.52 16.01
C PHE A 233 6.38 -0.16 17.40
N GLY A 234 7.54 -0.74 17.72
CA GLY A 234 7.85 -1.26 19.05
C GLY A 234 7.16 -2.58 19.46
N SER A 235 6.16 -3.06 18.71
CA SER A 235 5.49 -4.34 18.97
C SER A 235 4.89 -4.98 17.73
N ILE A 236 5.52 -6.06 17.26
CA ILE A 236 5.03 -6.90 16.15
C ILE A 236 3.65 -7.49 16.48
N VAL A 237 3.45 -7.93 17.73
CA VAL A 237 2.20 -8.56 18.16
C VAL A 237 1.05 -7.55 18.08
N TRP A 238 1.28 -6.33 18.56
CA TRP A 238 0.27 -5.28 18.50
C TRP A 238 -0.01 -4.87 17.05
N PHE A 239 1.04 -4.62 16.25
CA PHE A 239 0.89 -4.20 14.86
C PHE A 239 0.10 -5.21 14.04
N ARG A 240 0.39 -6.51 14.21
CA ARG A 240 -0.38 -7.59 13.58
C ARG A 240 -1.85 -7.56 13.99
N LYS A 241 -2.16 -7.38 15.28
CA LYS A 241 -3.56 -7.27 15.76
C LYS A 241 -4.26 -6.05 15.16
N ALA A 242 -3.59 -4.90 15.10
CA ALA A 242 -4.09 -3.65 14.53
C ALA A 242 -4.46 -3.81 13.04
N VAL A 243 -3.51 -4.29 12.23
CA VAL A 243 -3.73 -4.54 10.80
C VAL A 243 -4.85 -5.55 10.57
N THR A 244 -4.87 -6.65 11.34
CA THR A 244 -5.92 -7.67 11.23
C THR A 244 -7.28 -7.07 11.56
N HIS A 245 -7.39 -6.33 12.67
CA HIS A 245 -8.61 -5.63 13.06
C HIS A 245 -9.13 -4.72 11.95
N ASN A 246 -8.28 -3.83 11.44
CA ASN A 246 -8.63 -2.87 10.40
C ASN A 246 -9.11 -3.58 9.12
N SER A 247 -8.39 -4.64 8.69
CA SER A 247 -8.74 -5.42 7.49
C SER A 247 -10.11 -6.12 7.57
N MET A 248 -10.58 -6.40 8.80
CA MET A 248 -11.87 -7.05 9.07
C MET A 248 -13.01 -6.03 9.25
N LYS A 249 -12.72 -4.87 9.83
CA LYS A 249 -13.73 -3.88 10.22
C LYS A 249 -13.99 -2.80 9.18
N LEU A 250 -12.98 -2.42 8.40
CA LEU A 250 -13.15 -1.42 7.35
C LEU A 250 -13.87 -2.01 6.14
N ILE A 251 -14.97 -1.36 5.77
CA ILE A 251 -15.73 -1.67 4.57
C ILE A 251 -15.06 -0.95 3.40
N VAL A 252 -14.71 -1.68 2.34
CA VAL A 252 -14.21 -1.09 1.10
C VAL A 252 -15.40 -0.52 0.32
N PRO A 253 -15.47 0.80 0.09
CA PRO A 253 -16.53 1.40 -0.71
C PRO A 253 -16.46 0.92 -2.17
N PRO A 254 -17.57 0.95 -2.92
CA PRO A 254 -17.57 0.56 -4.33
C PRO A 254 -16.72 1.54 -5.15
N HIS A 255 -15.92 1.03 -6.10
CA HIS A 255 -15.06 1.84 -6.97
C HIS A 255 -15.81 2.92 -7.77
N SER A 256 -17.14 2.86 -7.90
CA SER A 256 -17.92 3.95 -8.49
C SER A 256 -17.75 5.28 -7.75
N THR A 257 -17.33 5.28 -6.48
CA THR A 257 -17.05 6.52 -5.72
C THR A 257 -15.88 7.31 -6.32
N ILE A 258 -14.89 6.64 -6.92
CA ILE A 258 -13.72 7.32 -7.48
C ILE A 258 -14.02 8.01 -8.82
N GLN A 259 -15.09 7.61 -9.52
CA GLN A 259 -15.46 8.21 -10.81
C GLN A 259 -15.74 9.71 -10.69
N GLN A 260 -16.31 10.14 -9.56
CA GLN A 260 -16.61 11.55 -9.29
C GLN A 260 -15.34 12.39 -9.12
N LEU A 261 -14.25 11.77 -8.66
CA LEU A 261 -12.95 12.41 -8.43
C LEU A 261 -11.97 12.23 -9.59
N ALA A 262 -12.28 11.33 -10.54
CA ALA A 262 -11.36 10.93 -11.60
C ALA A 262 -10.99 12.06 -12.56
N GLN A 263 -11.91 12.99 -12.83
CA GLN A 263 -11.63 14.16 -13.66
C GLN A 263 -10.59 15.09 -13.01
N GLN A 264 -10.42 14.96 -11.69
CA GLN A 264 -9.55 15.83 -10.92
C GLN A 264 -8.20 15.15 -10.69
N SER A 265 -8.15 13.82 -10.61
CA SER A 265 -6.91 13.09 -10.33
C SER A 265 -6.39 12.34 -11.55
N ILE A 266 -5.16 12.66 -11.95
CA ILE A 266 -4.41 11.89 -12.95
C ILE A 266 -4.28 10.42 -12.49
N SER A 267 -4.06 10.19 -11.20
CA SER A 267 -3.89 8.85 -10.64
C SER A 267 -5.21 8.05 -10.63
N LEU A 268 -6.34 8.65 -10.27
CA LEU A 268 -7.64 7.97 -10.33
C LEU A 268 -8.10 7.71 -11.76
N ASN A 269 -7.84 8.65 -12.69
CA ASN A 269 -8.08 8.43 -14.10
C ASN A 269 -7.27 7.22 -14.61
N PHE A 270 -5.97 7.19 -14.31
CA PHE A 270 -5.11 6.06 -14.64
C PHE A 270 -5.65 4.76 -14.04
N MET A 271 -6.07 4.75 -12.77
CA MET A 271 -6.63 3.56 -12.12
C MET A 271 -7.93 3.07 -12.80
N LEU A 272 -8.82 3.97 -13.20
CA LEU A 272 -10.06 3.60 -13.91
C LEU A 272 -9.78 2.98 -15.28
N GLU A 273 -8.90 3.59 -16.07
CA GLU A 273 -8.53 3.04 -17.37
C GLU A 273 -7.75 1.74 -17.24
N ALA A 274 -6.82 1.65 -16.28
CA ALA A 274 -6.07 0.43 -16.01
C ALA A 274 -6.99 -0.73 -15.63
N ARG A 275 -8.01 -0.48 -14.81
CA ARG A 275 -9.03 -1.48 -14.47
C ARG A 275 -9.75 -1.97 -15.73
N ARG A 276 -10.20 -1.07 -16.60
CA ARG A 276 -10.86 -1.42 -17.87
C ARG A 276 -9.94 -2.29 -18.76
N ILE A 277 -8.70 -1.85 -18.96
CA ILE A 277 -7.68 -2.54 -19.77
C ILE A 277 -7.41 -3.95 -19.23
N ILE A 278 -7.23 -4.09 -17.91
CA ILE A 278 -6.97 -5.39 -17.28
C ILE A 278 -8.12 -6.37 -17.55
N PHE A 279 -9.37 -5.94 -17.36
CA PHE A 279 -10.54 -6.79 -17.63
C PHE A 279 -10.63 -7.24 -19.09
N GLU A 280 -10.34 -6.33 -20.02
CA GLU A 280 -10.31 -6.61 -21.44
C GLU A 280 -9.22 -7.64 -21.80
N LEU A 281 -7.99 -7.41 -21.33
CA LEU A 281 -6.85 -8.25 -21.67
C LEU A 281 -6.90 -9.62 -21.00
N ILE A 282 -7.36 -9.72 -19.76
CA ILE A 282 -7.56 -11.03 -19.10
C ILE A 282 -8.54 -11.88 -19.89
N ARG A 283 -9.64 -11.29 -20.38
CA ARG A 283 -10.61 -11.98 -21.24
C ARG A 283 -10.00 -12.36 -22.59
N LYS A 284 -9.31 -11.42 -23.26
CA LYS A 284 -8.67 -11.63 -24.57
C LYS A 284 -7.66 -12.78 -24.54
N TYR A 285 -6.76 -12.77 -23.55
CA TYR A 285 -5.69 -13.74 -23.42
C TYR A 285 -6.07 -14.98 -22.61
N LYS A 286 -7.32 -15.06 -22.13
CA LYS A 286 -7.82 -16.13 -21.25
C LYS A 286 -6.87 -16.38 -20.07
N VAL A 287 -6.39 -15.30 -19.46
CA VAL A 287 -5.52 -15.41 -18.28
C VAL A 287 -6.36 -16.01 -17.15
N PRO A 288 -5.94 -17.12 -16.52
CA PRO A 288 -6.73 -17.81 -15.51
C PRO A 288 -6.63 -17.06 -14.18
N MET A 289 -7.23 -15.88 -14.10
CA MET A 289 -7.07 -14.95 -12.99
C MET A 289 -8.27 -14.05 -12.81
N ASP A 290 -8.61 -13.75 -11.56
CA ASP A 290 -9.60 -12.72 -11.24
C ASP A 290 -9.05 -11.34 -11.58
N ALA A 291 -9.73 -10.64 -12.50
CA ALA A 291 -9.30 -9.35 -13.01
C ALA A 291 -9.36 -8.22 -11.97
N GLU A 292 -10.33 -8.27 -11.05
CA GLU A 292 -10.44 -7.27 -9.99
C GLU A 292 -9.32 -7.44 -8.98
N LEU A 293 -9.05 -8.68 -8.56
CA LEU A 293 -7.96 -8.97 -7.64
C LEU A 293 -6.60 -8.60 -8.24
N PHE A 294 -6.38 -8.89 -9.53
CA PHE A 294 -5.15 -8.47 -10.21
C PHE A 294 -5.02 -6.94 -10.25
N PHE A 295 -6.09 -6.21 -10.59
CA PHE A 295 -6.09 -4.75 -10.58
C PHE A 295 -5.73 -4.16 -9.20
N LEU A 296 -6.38 -4.64 -8.13
CA LEU A 296 -6.14 -4.17 -6.77
C LEU A 296 -4.69 -4.40 -6.33
N CYS A 297 -4.17 -5.59 -6.62
CA CYS A 297 -2.83 -6.01 -6.23
C CYS A 297 -1.71 -5.37 -7.06
N SER A 298 -1.95 -5.11 -8.35
CA SER A 298 -0.91 -4.67 -9.27
C SER A 298 -0.88 -3.17 -9.53
N VAL A 299 -2.06 -2.58 -9.63
CA VAL A 299 -2.23 -1.17 -9.99
C VAL A 299 -2.49 -0.34 -8.75
N LEU A 300 -3.58 -0.59 -8.03
CA LEU A 300 -3.97 0.23 -6.87
C LEU A 300 -2.86 0.24 -5.81
N HIS A 301 -2.33 -0.93 -5.47
CA HIS A 301 -1.19 -1.07 -4.56
C HIS A 301 0.02 -0.23 -5.01
N ALA A 302 0.44 -0.37 -6.27
CA ALA A 302 1.60 0.35 -6.79
C ALA A 302 1.40 1.87 -6.79
N ILE A 303 0.20 2.34 -7.14
CA ILE A 303 -0.13 3.76 -7.16
C ILE A 303 -0.15 4.33 -5.74
N ASP A 304 -0.67 3.58 -4.76
CA ASP A 304 -0.61 3.98 -3.35
C ASP A 304 0.82 4.27 -2.88
N HIS A 305 1.76 3.35 -3.16
CA HIS A 305 3.17 3.57 -2.83
C HIS A 305 3.75 4.78 -3.57
N TYR A 306 3.56 4.84 -4.90
CA TYR A 306 4.12 5.91 -5.71
C TYR A 306 3.62 7.29 -5.30
N GLU A 307 2.30 7.47 -5.22
CA GLU A 307 1.68 8.76 -4.89
C GLU A 307 1.89 9.13 -3.43
N CYS A 308 1.86 8.19 -2.48
CA CYS A 308 2.17 8.53 -1.10
C CYS A 308 3.65 8.92 -0.94
N SER A 309 4.60 8.14 -1.48
CA SER A 309 6.03 8.46 -1.43
C SER A 309 6.33 9.85 -1.98
N LYS A 310 5.76 10.18 -3.14
CA LYS A 310 5.93 11.48 -3.78
C LYS A 310 5.47 12.65 -2.92
N ARG A 311 4.47 12.44 -2.04
CA ARG A 311 3.76 13.50 -1.29
C ARG A 311 4.34 13.67 0.12
N VAL A 312 4.94 12.61 0.66
CA VAL A 312 5.59 12.66 1.98
C VAL A 312 7.09 12.92 1.90
N ARG A 313 7.71 12.69 0.73
CA ARG A 313 9.15 12.92 0.55
C ARG A 313 9.46 14.42 0.58
N TYR A 314 10.51 14.73 1.32
CA TYR A 314 11.10 16.05 1.56
C TYR A 314 10.23 16.94 2.44
N HIS A 315 9.27 16.38 3.17
CA HIS A 315 8.61 17.08 4.26
C HIS A 315 9.27 16.73 5.59
N ASN A 316 9.17 17.61 6.57
CA ASN A 316 9.57 17.31 7.94
C ASN A 316 8.34 16.85 8.72
N LEU A 317 8.00 15.58 8.60
CA LEU A 317 6.82 14.97 9.20
C LEU A 317 6.92 14.92 10.73
N THR A 318 5.88 15.33 11.45
CA THR A 318 5.84 15.39 12.91
C THR A 318 4.43 15.08 13.43
N VAL A 319 4.26 14.78 14.71
CA VAL A 319 2.93 14.63 15.35
C VAL A 319 2.88 15.13 16.81
N PRO A 320 3.29 16.38 17.06
CA PRO A 320 3.41 16.90 18.43
C PRO A 320 2.07 16.89 19.20
N THR A 321 0.95 17.20 18.54
CA THR A 321 -0.36 17.32 19.17
C THR A 321 -0.91 15.95 19.54
N ILE A 322 -0.84 14.96 18.64
CA ILE A 322 -1.26 13.58 18.92
C ILE A 322 -0.39 12.98 20.03
N ALA A 323 0.93 13.15 19.95
CA ALA A 323 1.84 12.61 20.97
C ALA A 323 1.49 13.17 22.36
N ALA A 324 1.29 14.48 22.48
CA ALA A 324 0.96 15.11 23.76
C ALA A 324 -0.37 14.62 24.36
N ASN A 325 -1.37 14.27 23.53
CA ASN A 325 -2.73 13.98 24.01
C ASN A 325 -3.04 12.49 24.14
N PHE A 326 -2.47 11.64 23.29
CA PHE A 326 -2.87 10.24 23.21
C PHE A 326 -1.75 9.25 23.50
N ALA A 327 -0.50 9.64 23.31
CA ALA A 327 0.64 8.75 23.52
C ALA A 327 1.91 9.55 23.85
N PRO A 328 2.06 10.04 25.09
CA PRO A 328 3.19 10.89 25.49
C PRO A 328 4.57 10.23 25.36
N SER A 329 4.61 8.90 25.26
CA SER A 329 5.82 8.12 24.98
C SER A 329 6.24 8.14 23.51
N LEU A 330 5.37 8.60 22.60
CA LEU A 330 5.66 8.68 21.18
C LEU A 330 6.67 9.80 20.88
N ASN A 331 7.92 9.41 20.64
CA ASN A 331 8.95 10.29 20.08
C ASN A 331 9.13 10.00 18.58
N TYR A 332 8.39 10.74 17.75
CA TYR A 332 8.37 10.55 16.31
C TYR A 332 9.48 11.28 15.54
N SER A 333 10.72 11.19 16.03
CA SER A 333 11.89 11.43 15.15
C SER A 333 11.98 10.42 13.98
N TRP A 334 11.09 9.41 13.98
CA TRP A 334 11.00 8.30 13.04
C TRP A 334 9.82 8.41 12.05
N THR A 335 8.96 9.43 12.10
CA THR A 335 7.84 9.59 11.13
C THR A 335 8.32 9.67 9.68
N ASN A 336 9.38 10.43 9.43
CA ASN A 336 10.01 10.48 8.12
C ASN A 336 10.55 9.11 7.71
N PHE A 337 11.14 8.36 8.66
CA PHE A 337 11.61 7.00 8.39
C PHE A 337 10.45 6.09 8.02
N LEU A 338 9.36 6.09 8.80
CA LEU A 338 8.18 5.27 8.56
C LEU A 338 7.57 5.62 7.20
N ALA A 339 7.27 6.90 6.96
CA ALA A 339 6.66 7.34 5.71
C ALA A 339 7.50 6.94 4.47
N GLN A 340 8.83 7.06 4.56
CA GLN A 340 9.69 6.55 3.49
C GLN A 340 9.68 5.02 3.42
N PHE A 341 9.87 4.33 4.54
CA PHE A 341 9.98 2.88 4.59
C PHE A 341 8.72 2.15 4.10
N PHE A 342 7.54 2.73 4.35
CA PHE A 342 6.27 2.17 3.91
C PHE A 342 5.95 2.48 2.46
N PHE A 343 6.16 3.71 2.02
CA PHE A 343 5.59 4.15 0.74
C PHE A 343 6.61 4.27 -0.37
N SER A 344 7.89 4.48 -0.06
CA SER A 344 8.89 4.52 -1.12
C SER A 344 9.08 3.15 -1.75
N SER A 345 9.18 3.15 -3.07
CA SER A 345 9.32 1.94 -3.86
C SER A 345 10.73 1.33 -3.71
N ASN A 346 10.83 0.08 -3.25
CA ASN A 346 12.07 -0.67 -3.10
C ASN A 346 12.55 -1.29 -4.41
N GLN A 347 12.93 -0.44 -5.38
CA GLN A 347 13.27 -0.87 -6.74
C GLN A 347 14.79 -0.99 -6.97
N TYR A 348 15.51 -1.74 -6.12
CA TYR A 348 16.98 -1.77 -6.15
C TYR A 348 17.57 -2.91 -6.99
N ILE A 349 17.56 -4.14 -6.48
CA ILE A 349 18.29 -5.28 -7.05
C ILE A 349 17.34 -6.18 -7.83
N PHE A 350 16.20 -6.52 -7.23
CA PHE A 350 15.19 -7.35 -7.86
C PHE A 350 13.86 -6.62 -7.88
N THR A 351 13.19 -6.56 -9.03
CA THR A 351 11.89 -5.88 -9.12
C THR A 351 10.92 -6.72 -9.92
N ASN A 352 9.65 -6.65 -9.58
CA ASN A 352 8.59 -7.32 -10.32
C ASN A 352 7.69 -6.35 -11.09
N LEU A 353 8.28 -5.23 -11.52
CA LEU A 353 7.57 -4.23 -12.29
C LEU A 353 7.24 -4.75 -13.67
N LEU A 354 6.03 -4.44 -14.13
CA LEU A 354 5.56 -4.76 -15.46
C LEU A 354 6.52 -4.24 -16.54
N ARG A 355 7.06 -3.02 -16.37
CA ARG A 355 8.03 -2.42 -17.31
C ARG A 355 9.33 -3.22 -17.52
N HIS A 356 9.68 -4.12 -16.59
CA HIS A 356 10.86 -4.97 -16.73
C HIS A 356 10.50 -6.37 -17.26
N LYS A 357 9.20 -6.71 -17.27
CA LYS A 357 8.68 -8.04 -17.61
C LYS A 357 7.83 -8.05 -18.88
N TYR A 358 7.51 -6.88 -19.45
CA TYR A 358 6.60 -6.75 -20.61
C TYR A 358 7.03 -7.56 -21.84
N LYS A 359 8.31 -7.91 -21.99
CA LYS A 359 8.79 -8.76 -23.09
C LYS A 359 8.60 -10.26 -22.87
N LYS A 360 8.18 -10.70 -21.67
CA LYS A 360 8.08 -12.12 -21.32
C LYS A 360 6.95 -12.82 -22.08
N ASN A 361 5.82 -12.15 -22.31
CA ASN A 361 4.69 -12.70 -23.06
C ASN A 361 3.81 -11.57 -23.65
N SER A 362 2.95 -11.91 -24.61
CA SER A 362 2.08 -10.95 -25.30
C SER A 362 1.09 -10.22 -24.38
N PHE A 363 0.60 -10.88 -23.33
CA PHE A 363 -0.30 -10.24 -22.35
C PHE A 363 0.43 -9.12 -21.60
N TYR A 364 1.64 -9.35 -21.08
CA TYR A 364 2.41 -8.30 -20.42
C TYR A 364 2.83 -7.20 -21.38
N ASN A 365 3.16 -7.55 -22.63
CA ASN A 365 3.54 -6.58 -23.65
C ASN A 365 2.41 -5.58 -23.91
N GLU A 366 1.23 -6.10 -24.25
CA GLU A 366 0.07 -5.29 -24.58
C GLU A 366 -0.47 -4.55 -23.35
N LEU A 367 -0.48 -5.19 -22.17
CA LEU A 367 -0.84 -4.54 -20.92
C LEU A 367 0.05 -3.32 -20.64
N TYR A 368 1.37 -3.47 -20.77
CA TYR A 368 2.29 -2.36 -20.55
C TYR A 368 2.08 -1.23 -21.55
N GLN A 369 1.94 -1.55 -22.85
CA GLN A 369 1.74 -0.55 -23.90
C GLN A 369 0.47 0.28 -23.66
N LEU A 370 -0.67 -0.39 -23.44
CA LEU A 370 -1.94 0.30 -23.21
C LEU A 370 -1.92 1.15 -21.93
N LEU A 371 -1.30 0.67 -20.85
CA LEU A 371 -1.14 1.47 -19.64
C LEU A 371 -0.20 2.67 -19.86
N TYR A 372 0.87 2.48 -20.63
CA TYR A 372 1.83 3.53 -20.96
C TYR A 372 1.20 4.66 -21.77
N GLU A 373 0.27 4.33 -22.69
CA GLU A 373 -0.52 5.31 -23.44
C GLU A 373 -1.42 6.17 -22.54
N VAL A 374 -1.94 5.61 -21.45
CA VAL A 374 -2.75 6.36 -20.47
C VAL A 374 -1.86 7.28 -19.62
N ASN A 375 -0.82 6.72 -19.00
CA ASN A 375 0.13 7.51 -18.22
C ASN A 375 1.48 6.80 -18.05
N PRO A 376 2.56 7.28 -18.70
CA PRO A 376 3.88 6.65 -18.62
C PRO A 376 4.43 6.52 -17.20
N LYS A 377 4.26 7.56 -16.37
CA LYS A 377 4.83 7.60 -15.01
C LYS A 377 4.18 6.57 -14.09
N HIS A 378 2.86 6.39 -14.19
CA HIS A 378 2.12 5.42 -13.40
C HIS A 378 2.28 3.99 -13.95
N ALA A 379 2.30 3.81 -15.27
CA ALA A 379 2.55 2.52 -15.91
C ALA A 379 3.89 1.90 -15.48
N ASP A 380 4.91 2.74 -15.31
CA ASP A 380 6.23 2.35 -14.82
C ASP A 380 6.25 1.82 -13.38
N GLN A 381 5.22 2.13 -12.59
CA GLN A 381 5.11 1.67 -11.21
C GLN A 381 4.32 0.38 -11.07
N VAL A 382 3.53 0.00 -12.08
CA VAL A 382 2.67 -1.19 -12.02
C VAL A 382 3.52 -2.42 -11.75
N THR A 383 3.13 -3.15 -10.72
CA THR A 383 3.83 -4.34 -10.26
C THR A 383 3.04 -5.59 -10.58
N LEU A 384 3.69 -6.67 -11.03
CA LEU A 384 2.97 -7.91 -11.34
C LEU A 384 2.56 -8.67 -10.07
N SER A 385 3.22 -8.43 -8.95
CA SER A 385 2.85 -8.97 -7.62
C SER A 385 3.32 -8.01 -6.53
N MET A 386 3.18 -8.34 -5.25
CA MET A 386 3.92 -7.60 -4.21
C MET A 386 5.41 -7.65 -4.53
N SER A 387 5.99 -6.52 -4.91
CA SER A 387 7.43 -6.35 -4.94
C SER A 387 7.71 -5.02 -4.30
N TYR A 388 7.95 -5.06 -3.01
CA TYR A 388 8.92 -4.19 -2.38
C TYR A 388 9.81 -5.09 -1.57
#